data_AF-A0A1G2FRK2-F1
#
_entry.id   AF-A0A1G2FRK2-F1
#
_cell.length_a   1.000
_cell.length_b   1.000
_cell.length_c   1.000
_cell.angle_alpha   90.00
_cell.angle_beta   90.00
_cell.angle_gamma   90.00
#
_symmetry.space_group_name_H-M   'P 1'
#
loop_
_entity.id
_entity.type
_entity.pdbx_description
1 polymer ?
#
loop_
_entity_poly.entity_id
_entity_poly.type
_entity_poly.pdbx_seq_one_letter_code
_entity_poly.pdbx_strand_id
1 'polypeptide(L)'
;MWEKIKLLKNKKLLISSLGALSFISFPITLAGVTGYFLARWGGGKKVGLPGRIKSIILNIGRYRLHFHHWLIGLSLFFLGIFDIVPVLKETIFQGMIIGVIFQGIFDYPDWYKIIRRAL
;
A
#
# COMPACT_ATOMS: atom_id res chain seq x y z
N MET A 1 8.95 10.80 -47.96
CA MET A 1 9.71 11.53 -46.92
C MET A 1 8.86 11.82 -45.68
N TRP A 2 7.65 12.36 -45.86
CA TRP A 2 6.70 12.69 -44.78
C TRP A 2 6.32 11.53 -43.84
N GLU A 3 5.97 10.36 -44.38
CA GLU A 3 5.59 9.19 -43.57
C GLU A 3 6.73 8.69 -42.66
N LYS A 4 7.98 8.73 -43.13
CA LYS A 4 9.15 8.34 -42.32
C LYS A 4 9.35 9.30 -41.13
N ILE A 5 9.12 10.60 -41.32
CA ILE A 5 9.22 11.62 -40.27
C ILE A 5 8.13 11.41 -39.20
N LYS A 6 6.89 11.13 -39.62
CA LYS A 6 5.77 10.83 -38.72
C LYS A 6 6.01 9.55 -37.92
N LEU A 7 6.51 8.49 -38.57
CA LEU A 7 6.83 7.22 -37.92
C LEU A 7 7.95 7.36 -36.88
N LEU A 8 9.00 8.15 -37.19
CA LEU A 8 10.08 8.48 -36.25
C LEU A 8 9.58 9.29 -35.05
N LYS A 9 8.69 10.27 -35.27
CA LYS A 9 8.07 11.06 -34.18
C LYS A 9 7.22 10.17 -33.26
N ASN A 10 6.42 9.26 -33.82
CA ASN A 10 5.60 8.34 -33.05
C ASN A 10 6.43 7.35 -32.23
N LYS A 11 7.54 6.84 -32.80
CA LYS A 11 8.49 5.98 -32.06
C LYS A 11 9.17 6.72 -30.90
N LYS A 12 9.60 7.97 -31.11
CA LYS A 12 10.18 8.80 -30.04
C LYS A 12 9.17 9.05 -28.92
N LEU A 13 7.94 9.40 -29.28
CA LEU A 13 6.85 9.61 -28.31
C LEU A 13 6.57 8.33 -27.50
N LEU A 14 6.47 7.18 -28.17
CA LEU A 14 6.27 5.89 -27.51
C LEU A 14 7.40 5.58 -26.50
N ILE A 15 8.66 5.71 -26.93
CA ILE A 15 9.82 5.44 -26.08
C ILE A 15 9.84 6.40 -24.89
N SER A 16 9.54 7.69 -25.08
CA SER A 16 9.48 8.66 -23.99
C SER A 16 8.36 8.34 -22.99
N SER A 17 7.19 7.91 -23.48
CA SER A 17 6.08 7.53 -22.60
C SER A 17 6.39 6.27 -21.80
N LEU A 18 7.02 5.26 -22.42
CA LEU A 18 7.46 4.05 -21.72
C LEU A 18 8.56 4.36 -20.69
N GLY A 19 9.49 5.25 -21.02
CA GLY A 19 10.51 5.73 -20.10
C GLY A 19 9.90 6.45 -18.89
N ALA A 20 8.95 7.36 -19.13
CA ALA A 20 8.26 8.07 -18.06
C ALA A 20 7.45 7.14 -17.15
N LEU A 21 6.70 6.20 -17.73
CA LEU A 21 5.96 5.18 -16.98
C LEU A 21 6.90 4.34 -16.12
N SER A 22 8.00 3.85 -16.68
CA SER A 22 8.99 3.06 -15.94
C SER A 22 9.63 3.86 -14.80
N PHE A 23 9.92 5.14 -15.04
CA PHE A 23 10.50 6.03 -14.03
C PHE A 23 9.53 6.35 -12.89
N ILE A 24 8.23 6.44 -13.15
CA ILE A 24 7.21 6.62 -12.11
C ILE A 24 6.93 5.31 -11.38
N SER A 25 6.87 4.19 -12.10
CA SER A 25 6.59 2.87 -11.55
C SER A 25 7.72 2.34 -10.67
N PHE A 26 8.98 2.66 -10.97
CA PHE A 26 10.10 2.14 -10.19
C PHE A 26 10.11 2.61 -8.71
N PRO A 27 10.01 3.91 -8.39
CA PRO A 27 9.96 4.39 -7.02
C PRO A 27 8.77 3.85 -6.23
N ILE A 28 7.58 3.81 -6.85
CA ILE A 28 6.38 3.30 -6.17
C ILE A 28 6.50 1.80 -5.87
N THR A 29 7.06 1.01 -6.81
CA THR A 29 7.32 -0.42 -6.58
C THR A 29 8.36 -0.63 -5.48
N LEU A 30 9.48 0.11 -5.52
CA LEU A 30 10.53 0.00 -4.51
C LEU A 30 10.00 0.39 -3.12
N ALA A 31 9.23 1.48 -3.05
CA ALA A 31 8.57 1.92 -1.83
C ALA A 31 7.55 0.88 -1.33
N GLY A 32 6.79 0.25 -2.22
CA GLY A 32 5.86 -0.83 -1.88
C GLY A 32 6.53 -2.07 -1.34
N VAL A 33 7.61 -2.53 -1.97
CA VAL A 33 8.43 -3.64 -1.45
C VAL A 33 8.97 -3.30 -0.06
N THR A 34 9.50 -2.08 0.11
CA THR A 34 10.00 -1.61 1.40
C THR A 34 8.89 -1.57 2.46
N GLY A 35 7.73 -1.03 2.13
CA GLY A 35 6.56 -0.97 3.02
C GLY A 35 6.07 -2.35 3.45
N TYR A 36 6.02 -3.30 2.51
CA TYR A 36 5.68 -4.70 2.79
C TYR A 36 6.64 -5.32 3.81
N PHE A 37 7.95 -5.21 3.59
CA PHE A 37 8.94 -5.78 4.51
C PHE A 37 8.98 -5.08 5.86
N LEU A 38 8.78 -3.76 5.91
CA LEU A 38 8.67 -3.02 7.17
C LEU A 38 7.43 -3.45 7.97
N ALA A 39 6.28 -3.61 7.31
CA ALA A 39 5.07 -4.13 7.94
C ALA A 39 5.28 -5.55 8.47
N ARG A 40 5.92 -6.42 7.69
CA ARG A 40 6.26 -7.79 8.10
C ARG A 40 7.24 -7.83 9.27
N TRP A 41 8.21 -6.91 9.30
CA TRP A 41 9.16 -6.77 10.40
C TRP A 41 8.49 -6.21 11.66
N GLY A 42 7.54 -5.28 11.52
CA GLY A 42 6.81 -4.69 12.64
C GLY A 42 5.70 -5.60 13.21
N GLY A 43 5.11 -6.43 12.36
CA GLY A 43 3.97 -7.28 12.69
C GLY A 43 4.31 -8.54 13.50
N GLY A 44 3.25 -9.24 13.94
CA GLY A 44 3.38 -10.52 14.62
C GLY A 44 3.74 -11.64 13.64
N LYS A 45 4.56 -12.61 14.06
CA LYS A 45 4.93 -13.74 13.19
C LYS A 45 3.74 -14.61 12.78
N LYS A 46 2.67 -14.60 13.57
CA LYS A 46 1.42 -15.32 13.33
C LYS A 46 0.25 -14.49 13.87
N VAL A 47 -0.95 -14.82 13.39
CA VAL A 47 -2.22 -14.28 13.91
C VAL A 47 -2.28 -14.40 15.43
N GLY A 48 -2.62 -13.30 16.10
CA GLY A 48 -2.79 -13.25 17.55
C GLY A 48 -1.48 -13.20 18.36
N LEU A 49 -0.31 -13.34 17.72
CA LEU A 49 0.96 -13.11 18.39
C LEU A 49 1.32 -11.62 18.32
N PRO A 50 1.81 -11.02 19.42
CA PRO A 50 2.26 -9.64 19.40
C PRO A 50 3.46 -9.48 18.46
N GLY A 51 3.40 -8.45 17.62
CA GLY A 51 4.54 -7.95 16.87
C GLY A 51 5.37 -6.96 17.68
N ARG A 52 6.31 -6.29 17.00
CA ARG A 52 7.01 -5.12 17.55
C ARG A 52 6.05 -3.93 17.72
N ILE A 53 5.10 -3.80 16.79
CA ILE A 53 4.04 -2.80 16.84
C ILE A 53 2.80 -3.48 17.42
N LYS A 54 2.29 -2.95 18.53
CA LYS A 54 1.07 -3.46 19.17
C LYS A 54 -0.13 -3.20 18.27
N SER A 55 -1.01 -4.20 18.14
CA SER A 55 -2.27 -4.04 17.43
C SER A 55 -3.23 -3.10 18.17
N ILE A 56 -4.04 -2.37 17.40
CA ILE A 56 -5.10 -1.52 17.94
C ILE A 56 -6.37 -2.37 18.05
N ILE A 57 -6.79 -2.61 19.28
CA ILE A 57 -7.95 -3.44 19.60
C ILE A 57 -8.89 -2.64 20.49
N LEU A 58 -10.15 -2.51 20.07
CA LEU A 58 -11.22 -1.90 20.86
C LEU A 58 -12.22 -2.96 21.30
N ASN A 59 -12.58 -2.97 22.58
CA ASN A 59 -13.65 -3.83 23.09
C ASN A 59 -14.93 -3.00 23.21
N ILE A 60 -15.99 -3.41 22.53
CA ILE A 60 -17.32 -2.77 22.52
C ILE A 60 -18.34 -3.81 22.97
N GLY A 61 -18.70 -3.77 24.26
CA GLY A 61 -19.60 -4.75 24.88
C GLY A 61 -19.06 -6.18 24.72
N ARG A 62 -19.82 -7.03 24.00
CA ARG A 62 -19.45 -8.43 23.72
C ARG A 62 -18.62 -8.59 22.43
N TYR A 63 -18.20 -7.50 21.80
CA TYR A 63 -17.43 -7.52 20.57
C TYR A 63 -16.04 -6.94 20.76
N ARG A 64 -15.09 -7.47 20.01
CA ARG A 64 -13.72 -7.00 19.90
C ARG A 64 -13.49 -6.58 18.45
N LEU A 65 -13.21 -5.30 18.26
CA LEU A 65 -12.81 -4.72 16.99
C LEU A 65 -11.28 -4.77 16.90
N HIS A 66 -10.75 -5.43 15.88
CA HIS A 66 -9.32 -5.48 15.61
C HIS A 66 -9.02 -4.65 14.35
N PHE A 67 -8.42 -3.49 14.55
CA PHE A 67 -7.94 -2.67 13.45
C PHE A 67 -6.68 -3.31 12.87
N HIS A 68 -6.87 -4.03 11.78
CA HIS A 68 -5.78 -4.53 10.99
C HIS A 68 -5.04 -3.35 10.36
N HIS A 69 -3.72 -3.43 10.27
CA HIS A 69 -2.91 -2.36 9.67
C HIS A 69 -3.22 -2.14 8.19
N TRP A 70 -3.75 -3.15 7.48
CA TRP A 70 -4.23 -2.94 6.10
C TRP A 70 -5.42 -1.97 6.05
N LEU A 71 -6.30 -2.00 7.05
CA LEU A 71 -7.45 -1.10 7.11
C LEU A 71 -7.02 0.33 7.41
N ILE A 72 -6.07 0.48 8.34
CA ILE A 72 -5.45 1.78 8.64
C ILE A 72 -4.72 2.31 7.40
N GLY A 73 -3.92 1.46 6.74
CA GLY A 73 -3.23 1.80 5.50
C GLY A 73 -4.20 2.24 4.41
N LEU A 74 -5.34 1.56 4.26
CA LEU A 74 -6.37 1.93 3.30
C LEU A 74 -6.97 3.32 3.59
N SER A 75 -7.23 3.64 4.86
CA SER A 75 -7.66 4.99 5.24
C SER A 75 -6.60 6.04 4.89
N LEU A 76 -5.34 5.79 5.24
CA LEU A 76 -4.21 6.69 4.92
C LEU A 76 -4.04 6.88 3.40
N PHE A 77 -4.22 5.82 2.62
CA PHE A 77 -4.18 5.86 1.17
C PHE A 77 -5.20 6.87 0.61
N PHE A 78 -6.46 6.76 1.03
CA PHE A 78 -7.52 7.68 0.60
C PHE A 78 -7.32 9.11 1.12
N LEU A 79 -6.81 9.29 2.35
CA LEU A 79 -6.47 10.62 2.86
C LEU A 79 -5.42 11.32 1.99
N GLY A 80 -4.48 10.57 1.40
CA GLY A 80 -3.54 11.09 0.41
C GLY A 80 -4.18 11.39 -0.95
N ILE A 81 -5.03 10.49 -1.47
CA ILE A 81 -5.73 10.69 -2.76
C ILE A 81 -6.61 11.95 -2.74
N PHE A 82 -7.33 12.17 -1.65
CA PHE A 82 -8.21 13.33 -1.48
C PHE A 82 -7.50 14.59 -0.97
N ASP A 83 -6.16 14.56 -0.89
CA ASP A 83 -5.32 15.68 -0.45
C ASP A 83 -5.68 16.23 0.95
N ILE A 84 -6.32 15.40 1.78
CA ILE A 84 -6.66 15.73 3.18
C ILE A 84 -5.37 15.76 4.02
N VAL A 85 -4.43 14.87 3.71
CA VAL A 85 -3.09 14.85 4.29
C VAL A 85 -2.07 14.85 3.14
N PRO A 86 -1.63 16.02 2.65
CA PRO A 86 -0.86 16.15 1.42
C PRO A 86 0.44 15.35 1.37
N VAL A 87 1.13 15.20 2.51
CA VAL A 87 2.35 14.37 2.58
C VAL A 87 2.10 12.91 2.19
N LEU A 88 0.89 12.39 2.41
CA LEU A 88 0.54 11.01 2.04
C LEU A 88 0.35 10.84 0.54
N LYS A 89 0.14 11.92 -0.23
CA LYS A 89 -0.05 11.88 -1.69
C LYS A 89 1.24 11.57 -2.45
N GLU A 90 2.39 11.86 -1.83
CA GLU A 90 3.70 11.63 -2.43
C GLU A 90 3.91 10.17 -2.81
N THR A 91 4.54 9.94 -3.96
CA THR A 91 4.69 8.62 -4.60
C THR A 91 5.30 7.58 -3.67
N ILE A 92 6.29 7.99 -2.86
CA ILE A 92 6.97 7.11 -1.90
C ILE A 92 6.01 6.68 -0.79
N PHE A 93 5.26 7.60 -0.20
CA PHE A 93 4.31 7.28 0.87
C PHE A 93 3.17 6.40 0.35
N GLN A 94 2.61 6.71 -0.82
CA GLN A 94 1.60 5.88 -1.48
C GLN A 94 2.11 4.46 -1.74
N GLY A 95 3.33 4.33 -2.27
CA GLY A 95 3.97 3.02 -2.48
C GLY A 95 4.11 2.25 -1.17
N MET A 96 4.68 2.85 -0.13
CA MET A 96 4.82 2.21 1.18
C MET A 96 3.48 1.76 1.76
N ILE A 97 2.44 2.60 1.68
CA ILE A 97 1.09 2.29 2.16
C ILE A 97 0.52 1.08 1.43
N ILE A 98 0.65 1.02 0.10
CA ILE A 98 0.23 -0.14 -0.70
C ILE A 98 0.96 -1.41 -0.22
N GLY A 99 2.26 -1.33 0.04
CA GLY A 99 3.05 -2.42 0.60
C GLY A 99 2.52 -2.92 1.94
N VAL A 100 2.21 -2.01 2.85
CA VAL A 100 1.64 -2.30 4.18
C VAL A 100 0.26 -2.98 4.05
N ILE A 101 -0.59 -2.50 3.13
CA ILE A 101 -1.91 -3.08 2.85
C ILE A 101 -1.75 -4.51 2.34
N PHE A 102 -0.89 -4.74 1.34
CA PHE A 102 -0.69 -6.07 0.78
C PHE A 102 -0.11 -7.05 1.78
N GLN A 103 0.82 -6.63 2.64
CA GLN A 103 1.31 -7.48 3.71
C GLN A 103 0.18 -7.93 4.64
N GLY A 104 -0.72 -7.02 5.01
CA GLY A 104 -1.86 -7.34 5.86
C GLY A 104 -2.85 -8.32 5.23
N ILE A 105 -3.08 -8.23 3.91
CA ILE A 105 -4.02 -9.11 3.18
C ILE A 105 -3.39 -10.48 2.89
N PHE A 106 -2.13 -10.53 2.46
CA PHE A 106 -1.50 -11.78 2.00
C PHE A 106 -0.87 -12.62 3.12
N ASP A 107 -0.34 -12.01 4.19
CA ASP A 107 0.36 -12.76 5.24
C ASP A 107 -0.57 -13.23 6.38
N TYR A 108 -1.73 -12.59 6.54
CA TYR A 108 -2.65 -12.87 7.64
C TYR A 108 -3.96 -13.47 7.12
N PRO A 109 -4.25 -14.76 7.39
CA PRO A 109 -5.46 -15.43 6.90
C PRO A 109 -6.75 -14.89 7.51
N ASP A 110 -6.67 -14.08 8.57
CA ASP A 110 -7.81 -13.45 9.21
C ASP A 110 -8.01 -11.99 8.83
N TRP A 111 -7.37 -11.51 7.77
CA TRP A 111 -7.44 -10.12 7.32
C TRP A 111 -8.87 -9.57 7.20
N TYR A 112 -9.83 -10.41 6.82
CA TYR A 112 -11.24 -10.06 6.67
C TYR A 112 -12.02 -10.03 8.00
N LYS A 113 -11.46 -10.56 9.10
CA LYS A 113 -12.11 -10.68 10.41
C LYS A 113 -11.84 -9.46 11.29
N ILE A 114 -12.45 -8.33 10.92
CA ILE A 114 -12.32 -7.06 11.67
C ILE A 114 -13.07 -7.12 13.02
N ILE A 115 -14.23 -7.79 13.05
CA ILE A 115 -15.09 -7.90 14.23
C ILE A 115 -15.07 -9.36 14.72
N ARG A 116 -14.82 -9.56 16.01
CA ARG A 116 -14.96 -10.86 16.67
C ARG A 116 -15.80 -10.73 17.94
N ARG A 117 -16.48 -11.80 18.34
CA ARG A 117 -17.11 -11.85 19.67
C ARG A 117 -16.00 -12.00 20.72
N ALA A 118 -16.04 -11.19 21.78
CA ALA A 118 -15.19 -11.37 22.94
C ALA A 118 -15.62 -12.69 23.63
N LEU A 119 -14.66 -13.59 23.81
CA LEU A 119 -14.83 -14.77 24.67
C LEU A 119 -14.96 -14.33 26.12
#